data_AF-A0A061SN80-F1
#
_entry.id   AF-A0A061SN80-F1
#
_cell.length_a   1.000
_cell.length_b   1.000
_cell.length_c   1.000
_cell.angle_alpha   90.00
_cell.angle_beta   90.00
_cell.angle_gamma   90.00
#
_symmetry.space_group_name_H-M   'P 1'
#
loop_
_entity.id
_entity.type
_entity.pdbx_description
1 polymer ?
#
loop_
_entity_poly.entity_id
_entity_poly.type
_entity_poly.pdbx_seq_one_letter_code
_entity_poly.pdbx_strand_id
1 'polypeptide(L)'
;MAIRRQGLGRHLLIRALKEAVSARKPCAGLHVDERNLPAICLYEASGFVRDAHIADYYRPGQHAIRMICDLDLDANPKLRQQLEAYEMRCNEKTAQGPAQRNRSGRHMETRRSSGAPQH
;
A
#
# COMPACT_ATOMS: atom_id res chain seq x y z
N MET A 1 -2.71 7.38 -18.16
CA MET A 1 -2.70 7.42 -16.68
C MET A 1 -3.13 6.07 -16.11
N ALA A 2 -2.23 5.08 -16.03
CA ALA A 2 -2.61 3.66 -15.98
C ALA A 2 -2.25 2.88 -14.69
N ILE A 3 -2.15 3.56 -13.54
CA ILE A 3 -1.83 2.91 -12.24
C ILE A 3 -2.79 3.34 -11.11
N ARG A 4 -4.09 3.39 -11.39
CA ARG A 4 -5.14 3.58 -10.36
C ARG A 4 -5.76 2.22 -9.98
N ARG A 5 -6.49 2.17 -8.87
CA ARG A 5 -7.18 0.97 -8.30
C ARG A 5 -6.31 -0.22 -7.86
N GLN A 6 -4.99 -0.23 -8.10
CA GLN A 6 -4.06 -1.28 -7.63
C GLN A 6 -3.74 -1.24 -6.10
N GLY A 7 -4.53 -0.55 -5.29
CA GLY A 7 -4.35 -0.46 -3.82
C GLY A 7 -3.15 0.37 -3.33
N LEU A 8 -2.20 0.76 -4.19
CA LEU A 8 -0.97 1.49 -3.84
C LEU A 8 -1.20 2.71 -2.93
N GLY A 9 -2.20 3.55 -3.24
CA GLY A 9 -2.55 4.72 -2.42
C GLY A 9 -2.95 4.37 -0.98
N ARG A 10 -3.67 3.26 -0.77
CA ARG A 10 -4.01 2.76 0.58
C ARG A 10 -2.78 2.19 1.28
N HIS A 11 -1.92 1.46 0.56
CA HIS A 11 -0.69 0.91 1.15
C HIS A 11 0.25 2.03 1.65
N LEU A 12 0.47 3.08 0.85
CA LEU A 12 1.27 4.24 1.25
C LEU A 12 0.62 5.02 2.41
N LEU A 13 -0.70 5.24 2.36
CA LEU A 13 -1.44 5.96 3.42
C LEU A 13 -1.39 5.22 4.75
N ILE A 14 -1.74 3.92 4.79
CA ILE A 14 -1.73 3.16 6.05
C ILE A 14 -0.30 3.00 6.59
N ARG A 15 0.72 2.92 5.73
CA ARG A 15 2.12 2.98 6.17
C ARG A 15 2.46 4.31 6.85
N ALA A 16 2.12 5.44 6.23
CA ALA A 16 2.39 6.76 6.82
C ALA A 16 1.64 6.97 8.15
N LEU A 17 0.41 6.47 8.26
CA LEU A 17 -0.34 6.48 9.52
C LEU A 17 0.32 5.58 10.58
N LYS A 18 0.80 4.37 10.23
CA LYS A 18 1.56 3.52 11.15
C LYS A 18 2.82 4.23 11.67
N GLU A 19 3.56 4.90 10.79
CA GLU A 19 4.76 5.65 11.16
C GLU A 19 4.41 6.85 12.08
N ALA A 20 3.28 7.53 11.85
CA ALA A 20 2.79 8.61 12.72
C ALA A 20 2.31 8.14 14.11
N VAL A 21 1.58 7.02 14.20
CA VAL A 21 1.19 6.37 15.47
C VAL A 21 2.44 5.93 16.23
N SER A 22 3.41 5.32 15.54
CA SER A 22 4.69 4.90 16.14
C SER A 22 5.49 6.08 16.69
N ALA A 23 5.41 7.24 16.01
CA ALA A 23 5.98 8.52 16.45
C ALA A 23 5.11 9.29 17.48
N ARG A 24 4.07 8.65 18.04
CA ARG A 24 3.13 9.19 19.03
C ARG A 24 2.55 10.56 18.64
N LYS A 25 2.22 10.76 17.36
CA LYS A 25 1.46 11.94 16.94
C LYS A 25 0.00 11.78 17.37
N PRO A 26 -0.68 12.84 17.85
CA PRO A 26 -2.07 12.76 18.28
C PRO A 26 -3.05 12.68 17.11
N CYS A 27 -2.75 13.34 15.99
CA CYS A 27 -3.60 13.36 14.81
C CYS A 27 -2.77 13.46 13.52
N ALA A 28 -3.41 13.10 12.40
CA ALA A 28 -2.96 13.43 11.05
C ALA A 28 -4.04 14.29 10.36
N GLY A 29 -3.63 15.32 9.62
CA GLY A 29 -4.54 16.23 8.92
C GLY A 29 -4.18 16.39 7.44
N LEU A 30 -5.18 16.59 6.58
CA LEU A 30 -5.00 16.84 5.16
C LEU A 30 -6.09 17.75 4.58
N HIS A 31 -5.84 18.29 3.39
CA HIS A 31 -6.82 18.98 2.56
C HIS A 31 -7.01 18.23 1.24
N VAL A 32 -8.25 18.07 0.81
CA VAL A 32 -8.61 17.38 -0.45
C VAL A 32 -9.67 18.18 -1.20
N ASP A 33 -9.53 18.31 -2.53
CA ASP A 33 -10.56 18.87 -3.42
C ASP A 33 -11.91 18.17 -3.17
N GLU A 34 -12.95 18.96 -2.87
CA GLU A 34 -14.30 18.48 -2.54
C GLU A 34 -14.90 17.52 -3.59
N ARG A 35 -14.43 17.62 -4.85
CA ARG A 35 -14.90 16.87 -6.02
C ARG A 35 -14.10 15.60 -6.24
N ASN A 36 -12.99 15.41 -5.51
CA ASN A 36 -12.13 14.23 -5.58
C ASN A 36 -12.68 13.08 -4.69
N LEU A 37 -13.92 12.67 -4.97
CA LEU A 37 -14.63 11.59 -4.27
C LEU A 37 -13.78 10.30 -4.10
N PRO A 38 -12.97 9.84 -5.08
CA PRO A 38 -12.13 8.65 -4.89
C PRO A 38 -11.04 8.81 -3.82
N ALA A 39 -10.56 10.04 -3.57
CA ALA A 39 -9.62 10.32 -2.48
C ALA A 39 -10.35 10.48 -1.14
N ILE A 40 -11.47 11.20 -1.12
CA ILE A 40 -12.34 11.35 0.06
C ILE A 40 -12.74 9.98 0.61
N CYS A 41 -13.28 9.09 -0.23
CA CYS A 41 -13.64 7.73 0.20
C CYS A 41 -12.44 6.88 0.63
N LEU A 42 -11.23 7.13 0.11
CA LEU A 42 -10.01 6.46 0.58
C LEU A 42 -9.63 6.92 2.00
N TYR A 43 -9.70 8.23 2.27
CA TYR A 43 -9.41 8.78 3.60
C TYR A 43 -10.48 8.36 4.61
N GLU A 44 -11.77 8.46 4.26
CA GLU A 44 -12.90 8.00 5.08
C GLU A 44 -12.80 6.50 5.39
N ALA A 45 -12.42 5.66 4.41
CA ALA A 45 -12.18 4.23 4.64
C ALA A 45 -10.96 3.95 5.54
N SER A 46 -10.02 4.89 5.63
CA SER A 46 -8.76 4.73 6.38
C SER A 46 -8.81 5.24 7.83
N GLY A 47 -9.92 5.85 8.26
CA GLY A 47 -10.10 6.41 9.62
C GLY A 47 -10.15 7.94 9.70
N PHE A 48 -10.12 8.66 8.58
CA PHE A 48 -10.32 10.11 8.58
C PHE A 48 -11.81 10.48 8.66
N VAL A 49 -12.11 11.59 9.33
CA VAL A 49 -13.39 12.30 9.31
C VAL A 49 -13.25 13.65 8.62
N ARG A 50 -14.36 14.23 8.17
CA ARG A 50 -14.41 15.61 7.64
C ARG A 50 -14.54 16.58 8.81
N ASP A 51 -13.74 17.64 8.80
CA ASP A 51 -13.58 18.56 9.92
C ASP A 51 -13.89 20.02 9.54
N ALA A 52 -13.53 20.45 8.32
CA ALA A 52 -13.95 21.75 7.79
C ALA A 52 -14.15 21.71 6.28
N HIS A 53 -14.97 22.63 5.76
CA HIS A 53 -14.96 23.04 4.36
C HIS A 53 -14.19 24.35 4.26
N ILE A 54 -13.32 24.48 3.26
CA ILE A 54 -12.46 25.65 3.05
C ILE A 54 -12.73 26.17 1.64
N ALA A 55 -13.45 27.29 1.57
CA ALA A 55 -13.70 28.01 0.33
C ALA A 55 -12.39 28.40 -0.37
N ASP A 56 -12.42 28.36 -1.70
CA ASP A 56 -11.39 28.76 -2.66
C ASP A 56 -9.93 28.34 -2.39
N TYR A 57 -9.72 27.30 -1.58
CA TYR A 57 -8.41 26.82 -1.11
C TYR A 57 -7.37 26.58 -2.23
N TYR A 58 -7.80 26.08 -3.40
CA TYR A 58 -6.90 25.88 -4.54
C TYR A 58 -6.93 27.06 -5.54
N ARG A 59 -8.10 27.67 -5.71
CA ARG A 59 -8.40 28.89 -6.52
C ARG A 59 -9.91 29.20 -6.41
N PRO A 60 -10.39 30.38 -6.85
CA PRO A 60 -11.82 30.68 -6.90
C PRO A 60 -12.67 29.58 -7.53
N GLY A 61 -13.71 29.14 -6.83
CA GLY A 61 -14.58 28.04 -7.26
C GLY A 61 -13.98 26.64 -7.14
N GLN A 62 -12.85 26.47 -6.44
CA GLN A 62 -12.26 25.17 -6.07
C GLN A 62 -11.94 25.11 -4.57
N HIS A 63 -12.87 24.50 -3.85
CA HIS A 63 -12.85 24.38 -2.39
C HIS A 63 -12.20 23.07 -1.95
N ALA A 64 -11.69 23.05 -0.72
CA ALA A 64 -11.14 21.85 -0.11
C ALA A 64 -11.93 21.42 1.13
N ILE A 65 -11.98 20.12 1.37
CA ILE A 65 -12.40 19.54 2.64
C ILE A 65 -11.13 19.32 3.48
N ARG A 66 -11.07 19.92 4.67
CA ARG A 66 -10.10 19.53 5.70
C ARG A 66 -10.59 18.23 6.33
N MET A 67 -9.71 17.24 6.35
CA MET A 67 -9.97 15.95 6.97
C MET A 67 -8.93 15.66 8.04
N ILE A 68 -9.36 15.10 9.17
CA ILE A 68 -8.50 14.72 10.29
C ILE A 68 -8.67 13.23 10.59
N CYS A 69 -7.60 12.59 11.01
CA CYS A 69 -7.58 11.23 11.54
C CYS A 69 -7.02 11.32 12.96
N ASP A 70 -7.80 10.91 13.95
CA ASP A 70 -7.27 10.66 15.29
C ASP A 70 -6.35 9.44 15.22
N LEU A 71 -5.19 9.53 15.85
CA LEU A 71 -4.15 8.50 15.84
C LEU A 71 -4.11 7.69 17.16
N ASP A 72 -4.92 8.06 18.16
CA ASP A 72 -5.26 7.16 19.26
C ASP A 72 -6.07 5.98 18.70
N LEU A 73 -5.59 4.76 18.95
CA LEU A 73 -6.19 3.54 18.44
C LEU A 73 -7.39 3.07 19.25
N ASP A 74 -7.62 3.58 20.46
CA ASP A 74 -8.84 3.39 21.24
C ASP A 74 -9.93 4.39 20.80
N ALA A 75 -9.56 5.64 20.50
CA ALA A 75 -10.46 6.64 19.92
C ALA A 75 -10.83 6.31 18.45
N ASN A 76 -9.91 5.74 17.67
CA ASN A 76 -10.09 5.42 16.26
C ASN A 76 -10.03 3.89 15.98
N PRO A 77 -11.09 3.13 16.31
CA PRO A 77 -11.13 1.68 16.05
C PRO A 77 -11.08 1.35 14.55
N LYS A 78 -11.43 2.29 13.67
CA LYS A 78 -11.32 2.12 12.22
C LYS A 78 -9.85 2.11 11.80
N LEU A 79 -9.03 3.05 12.30
CA LEU A 79 -7.59 3.06 12.08
C LEU A 79 -6.93 1.78 12.62
N ARG A 80 -7.30 1.34 13.84
CA ARG A 80 -6.83 0.06 14.42
C ARG A 80 -7.04 -1.10 13.44
N GLN A 81 -8.26 -1.30 12.97
CA GLN A 81 -8.60 -2.36 12.00
C GLN A 81 -7.79 -2.25 10.70
N GLN A 82 -7.50 -1.04 10.21
CA GLN A 82 -6.68 -0.85 9.02
C GLN A 82 -5.21 -1.24 9.23
N LEU A 83 -4.65 -0.96 10.40
CA LEU A 83 -3.27 -1.30 10.76
C LEU A 83 -3.11 -2.81 10.93
N GLU A 84 -4.00 -3.47 11.68
CA GLU A 84 -4.04 -4.93 11.85
C GLU A 84 -4.15 -5.65 10.49
N ALA A 85 -5.06 -5.19 9.62
CA ALA A 85 -5.24 -5.74 8.27
C ALA A 85 -4.06 -5.44 7.32
N TYR A 86 -3.27 -4.40 7.59
CA TYR A 86 -2.04 -4.11 6.87
C TYR A 86 -0.90 -5.04 7.32
N GLU A 87 -0.77 -5.29 8.62
CA GLU A 87 0.28 -6.13 9.18
C GLU A 87 0.13 -7.60 8.79
N MET A 88 -1.09 -8.15 8.85
CA MET A 88 -1.37 -9.52 8.35
C MET A 88 -0.93 -9.67 6.88
N ARG A 89 -1.29 -8.71 6.02
CA ARG A 89 -0.93 -8.68 4.59
C ARG A 89 0.55 -8.44 4.30
N CYS A 90 1.30 -7.88 5.25
CA CYS A 90 2.75 -7.82 5.18
C CYS A 90 3.36 -9.18 5.54
N ASN A 91 2.93 -9.78 6.65
CA ASN A 91 3.46 -11.06 7.14
C ASN A 91 3.22 -12.22 6.17
N GLU A 92 2.05 -12.29 5.53
CA GLU A 92 1.75 -13.24 4.43
C GLU A 92 2.78 -13.16 3.28
N LYS A 93 3.26 -11.95 2.97
CA LYS A 93 4.25 -11.72 1.92
C LYS A 93 5.69 -11.98 2.37
N THR A 94 6.00 -11.85 3.66
CA THR A 94 7.29 -12.25 4.22
C THR A 94 7.42 -13.77 4.33
N ALA A 95 6.31 -14.48 4.58
CA ALA A 95 6.25 -15.94 4.52
C ALA A 95 6.49 -16.47 3.08
N GLN A 96 6.10 -15.69 2.06
CA GLN A 96 6.43 -15.93 0.65
C GLN A 96 7.84 -15.39 0.30
N GLY A 97 8.85 -15.92 0.99
CA GLY A 97 10.26 -15.73 0.61
C GLY A 97 10.55 -16.24 -0.81
N PRO A 98 11.70 -15.86 -1.42
CA PRO A 98 11.98 -16.06 -2.84
C PRO A 98 12.18 -17.55 -3.23
N ALA A 99 11.08 -18.26 -3.42
CA ALA A 99 11.07 -19.65 -3.83
C ALA A 99 11.60 -19.82 -5.27
N GLN A 100 12.81 -20.38 -5.35
CA GLN A 100 13.33 -21.18 -6.47
C GLN A 100 13.28 -20.55 -7.88
N ARG A 101 14.44 -20.04 -8.34
CA ARG A 101 14.75 -19.97 -9.78
C ARG A 101 15.78 -21.05 -10.17
N ASN A 102 15.49 -22.30 -9.82
CA ASN A 102 16.25 -23.46 -10.32
C ASN A 102 16.07 -23.59 -11.84
N ARG A 103 17.00 -23.05 -12.63
CA ARG A 103 17.13 -23.38 -14.06
C ARG A 103 18.04 -24.59 -14.23
N SER A 104 17.46 -25.77 -14.03
CA SER A 104 18.02 -27.06 -14.46
C SER A 104 18.03 -27.14 -15.99
N GLY A 105 19.05 -26.57 -16.63
CA GLY A 105 19.27 -26.63 -18.08
C GLY A 105 19.68 -28.02 -18.56
N ARG A 106 18.74 -28.97 -18.54
CA ARG A 106 18.95 -30.34 -19.04
C ARG A 106 18.70 -30.38 -20.56
N HIS A 107 19.76 -30.40 -21.35
CA HIS A 107 19.67 -30.69 -22.79
C HIS A 107 20.27 -32.06 -23.11
N MET A 108 19.39 -33.01 -23.41
CA MET A 108 19.64 -34.16 -24.30
C MET A 108 19.77 -33.63 -25.75
N GLU A 109 20.37 -34.32 -26.73
CA GLU A 109 20.69 -35.74 -26.85
C GLU A 109 21.73 -36.01 -27.98
N THR A 110 22.58 -37.04 -27.85
CA THR A 110 23.18 -37.83 -28.96
C THR A 110 24.09 -37.12 -30.00
N ARG A 111 24.79 -37.76 -30.98
CA ARG A 111 25.02 -39.14 -31.54
C ARG A 111 26.42 -39.06 -32.27
N ARG A 112 27.27 -40.07 -32.57
CA ARG A 112 27.27 -41.55 -32.46
C ARG A 112 28.70 -42.15 -32.74
N SER A 113 29.23 -43.02 -31.86
CA SER A 113 30.14 -44.19 -32.13
C SER A 113 31.59 -44.06 -32.72
N SER A 114 32.40 -45.09 -32.42
CA SER A 114 33.75 -45.47 -32.94
C SER A 114 34.95 -44.76 -32.30
N GLY A 115 36.06 -45.42 -31.93
CA GLY A 115 36.43 -46.85 -31.97
C GLY A 115 37.69 -47.13 -31.13
N ALA A 116 37.97 -48.39 -30.79
CA ALA A 116 39.08 -48.84 -29.92
C ALA A 116 40.32 -49.31 -30.76
N PRO A 117 41.47 -49.77 -30.19
CA PRO A 117 41.82 -49.94 -28.77
C PRO A 117 43.21 -49.36 -28.38
N GLN A 118 43.75 -49.85 -27.25
CA GLN A 118 45.07 -49.53 -26.67
C GLN A 118 46.24 -50.14 -27.46
N HIS A 119 47.43 -49.56 -27.31
CA HIS A 119 48.62 -50.34 -26.94
C HIS A 119 49.69 -49.51 -26.22
#